data_AF-A0A9X4B4Z5-F1
#
_entry.id   AF-A0A9X4B4Z5-F1
#
_cell.length_a   1.000
_cell.length_b   1.000
_cell.length_c   1.000
_cell.angle_alpha   90.00
_cell.angle_beta   90.00
_cell.angle_gamma   90.00
#
_symmetry.space_group_name_H-M   'P 1'
#
loop_
_entity.id
_entity.type
_entity.pdbx_description
1 polymer ?
#
loop_
_entity_poly.entity_id
_entity_poly.type
_entity_poly.pdbx_seq_one_letter_code
_entity_poly.pdbx_strand_id
1 'polypeptide(L)'
;MIQLYINYWKNSFKYKETVSINEFLTAFIFNLIILAVILLMGIFVPVTWENVLVDFWYIVMYLMIIPTISLIIRMVRKLVKK
;
A
#
# COMPACT_ATOMS: atom_id res chain seq x y z
N MET A 1 -10.99 -6.53 -7.40
CA MET A 1 -9.96 -5.49 -7.20
C MET A 1 -9.94 -4.99 -5.76
N ILE A 2 -11.00 -4.34 -5.25
CA ILE A 2 -11.06 -3.88 -3.84
C ILE A 2 -10.86 -5.02 -2.84
N GLN A 3 -11.50 -6.18 -3.05
CA GLN A 3 -11.32 -7.34 -2.17
C GLN A 3 -9.86 -7.83 -2.08
N LEU A 4 -9.10 -7.74 -3.17
CA LEU A 4 -7.67 -8.10 -3.17
C LEU A 4 -6.86 -7.11 -2.32
N TYR A 5 -7.23 -5.83 -2.36
CA TYR A 5 -6.60 -4.80 -1.54
C TYR A 5 -6.93 -4.98 -0.04
N ILE A 6 -8.17 -5.33 0.29
CA ILE A 6 -8.56 -5.67 1.66
C ILE A 6 -7.78 -6.89 2.16
N ASN A 7 -7.65 -7.93 1.33
CA ASN A 7 -6.88 -9.12 1.69
C ASN A 7 -5.39 -8.81 1.87
N TYR A 8 -4.82 -7.92 1.07
CA TYR A 8 -3.46 -7.41 1.22
C TYR A 8 -3.24 -6.83 2.63
N TRP A 9 -4.13 -5.95 3.09
CA TRP A 9 -4.09 -5.40 4.44
C TRP A 9 -4.35 -6.45 5.52
N LYS A 10 -5.33 -7.34 5.33
CA LYS A 10 -5.63 -8.40 6.30
C LYS A 10 -4.46 -9.36 6.51
N ASN A 11 -3.64 -9.54 5.48
CA ASN A 11 -2.49 -10.43 5.49
C ASN A 11 -1.15 -9.70 5.75
N SER A 12 -1.19 -8.49 6.31
CA SER A 12 -0.01 -7.66 6.62
C SER A 12 1.07 -8.38 7.42
N PHE A 13 0.70 -9.34 8.27
CA PHE A 13 1.61 -10.08 9.13
C PHE A 13 1.75 -11.56 8.76
N LYS A 14 1.17 -11.97 7.62
CA LYS A 14 1.13 -13.37 7.18
C LYS A 14 2.16 -13.67 6.10
N TYR A 15 3.40 -13.92 6.51
CA TYR A 15 4.54 -14.13 5.58
C TYR A 15 4.59 -15.51 4.88
N LYS A 16 3.72 -16.45 5.27
CA LYS A 16 3.73 -17.84 4.75
C LYS A 16 2.69 -18.11 3.67
N GLU A 17 1.69 -17.25 3.52
CA GLU A 17 0.60 -17.46 2.55
C GLU A 17 1.07 -17.20 1.12
N THR A 18 0.55 -17.98 0.17
CA THR A 18 0.84 -17.78 -1.26
C THR A 18 0.20 -16.49 -1.76
N VAL A 19 0.88 -15.78 -2.67
CA VAL A 19 0.39 -14.53 -3.26
C VAL A 19 0.21 -14.71 -4.76
N SER A 20 -0.87 -14.17 -5.33
CA SER A 20 -1.02 -14.12 -6.79
C SER A 20 -0.28 -12.89 -7.38
N ILE A 21 0.13 -12.96 -8.65
CA ILE A 21 0.71 -11.79 -9.33
C ILE A 21 -0.33 -10.65 -9.41
N ASN A 22 -1.59 -11.01 -9.61
CA ASN A 22 -2.70 -10.05 -9.64
C ASN A 22 -2.90 -9.36 -8.28
N GLU A 23 -2.76 -10.07 -7.16
CA GLU A 23 -2.82 -9.49 -5.81
C GLU A 23 -1.66 -8.51 -5.59
N PHE A 24 -0.45 -8.85 -6.08
CA PHE A 24 0.70 -7.94 -6.03
C PHE A 24 0.49 -6.65 -6.84
N LEU A 25 0.12 -6.78 -8.11
CA LEU A 25 -0.13 -5.63 -8.97
C LEU A 25 -1.28 -4.77 -8.44
N THR A 26 -2.36 -5.40 -7.96
CA THR A 26 -3.49 -4.66 -7.38
C THR A 26 -3.06 -3.90 -6.13
N ALA A 27 -2.34 -4.53 -5.21
CA ALA A 27 -1.86 -3.85 -3.99
C ALA A 27 -0.93 -2.67 -4.32
N PHE A 28 -0.01 -2.85 -5.25
CA PHE A 28 0.91 -1.81 -5.69
C PHE A 28 0.17 -0.62 -6.31
N ILE A 29 -0.74 -0.87 -7.27
CA ILE A 29 -1.52 0.18 -7.94
C ILE A 29 -2.39 0.93 -6.92
N PHE A 30 -3.09 0.24 -6.02
CA PHE A 30 -3.94 0.90 -5.03
C PHE A 30 -3.14 1.75 -4.04
N ASN A 31 -1.96 1.31 -3.60
CA ASN A 31 -1.10 2.14 -2.75
C ASN A 31 -0.68 3.42 -3.46
N LEU A 32 -0.28 3.33 -4.74
CA LEU A 32 0.07 4.51 -5.54
C LEU A 32 -1.12 5.46 -5.71
N ILE A 33 -2.32 4.92 -5.99
CA ILE A 33 -3.53 5.73 -6.11
C ILE A 33 -3.83 6.47 -4.81
N ILE A 34 -3.77 5.80 -3.66
CA ILE A 34 -4.05 6.44 -2.36
C ILE A 34 -3.05 7.56 -2.08
N LEU A 35 -1.75 7.32 -2.29
CA LEU A 35 -0.72 8.34 -2.08
C LEU A 35 -0.89 9.53 -3.04
N ALA A 36 -1.21 9.27 -4.31
CA ALA A 36 -1.47 10.32 -5.29
C ALA A 36 -2.72 11.13 -4.94
N VAL A 37 -3.81 10.48 -4.52
CA VAL A 37 -5.05 11.16 -4.12
C VAL A 37 -4.82 12.07 -2.93
N ILE A 38 -4.03 11.65 -1.94
CA ILE A 38 -3.69 12.51 -0.79
C ILE A 38 -2.90 13.74 -1.24
N LEU A 39 -1.91 13.60 -2.12
CA LEU A 39 -1.18 14.76 -2.64
C LEU A 39 -2.06 15.68 -3.48
N LEU A 40 -2.96 15.12 -4.29
CA LEU A 40 -3.92 15.90 -5.09
C LEU A 40 -4.91 16.69 -4.21
N MET A 41 -5.20 16.23 -2.98
CA MET A 41 -5.96 17.03 -2.02
C MET A 41 -5.25 18.33 -1.65
N GLY A 42 -3.93 18.41 -1.82
CA GLY A 42 -3.13 19.63 -1.69
C GLY A 42 -3.65 20.80 -2.52
N ILE A 43 -4.26 20.54 -3.68
CA ILE A 43 -4.83 21.56 -4.57
C ILE A 43 -6.06 22.25 -3.94
N PHE A 44 -6.75 21.57 -3.04
CA PHE A 44 -8.03 22.01 -2.48
C PHE A 44 -7.93 22.52 -1.04
N VAL A 45 -6.79 22.34 -0.37
CA VAL A 45 -6.59 22.80 1.02
C VAL A 45 -5.92 24.16 1.08
N PRO A 46 -6.18 24.98 2.12
CA PRO A 46 -5.45 26.23 2.32
C PRO A 46 -3.96 25.98 2.58
N VAL A 47 -3.11 26.94 2.21
CA VAL A 47 -1.64 26.88 2.42
C VAL A 47 -1.27 26.57 3.88
N THR A 48 -2.05 27.04 4.84
CA THR A 48 -1.83 26.77 6.28
C THR A 48 -2.01 25.30 6.67
N TRP A 49 -2.68 24.50 5.85
CA TRP A 49 -2.92 23.07 6.06
C TRP A 49 -1.96 22.17 5.28
N GLU A 50 -1.06 22.73 4.44
CA GLU A 50 -0.13 21.94 3.64
C GLU A 50 0.72 21.00 4.50
N ASN A 51 1.27 21.50 5.60
CA ASN A 51 2.07 20.68 6.52
C ASN A 51 1.26 19.50 7.10
N VAL A 52 0.01 19.75 7.50
CA VAL A 52 -0.88 18.71 8.03
C VAL A 52 -1.16 17.64 6.98
N LEU A 53 -1.38 18.05 5.73
CA LEU A 53 -1.62 17.14 4.63
C LEU A 53 -0.38 16.31 4.29
N VAL A 54 0.80 16.92 4.29
CA VAL A 54 2.09 16.24 4.06
C VAL A 54 2.40 15.26 5.19
N ASP A 55 2.19 15.65 6.45
CA ASP A 55 2.36 14.77 7.60
C ASP A 55 1.40 13.58 7.53
N PHE A 56 0.15 13.81 7.15
CA PHE A 56 -0.82 12.74 6.92
C PHE A 56 -0.38 11.80 5.79
N TRP A 57 0.14 12.36 4.68
CA TRP A 57 0.70 11.57 3.59
C TRP A 57 1.84 10.66 4.07
N TYR A 58 2.76 11.19 4.88
CA TYR A 58 3.85 10.40 5.45
C TYR A 58 3.34 9.30 6.38
N ILE A 59 2.36 9.57 7.24
CA ILE A 59 1.75 8.56 8.11
C ILE A 59 1.17 7.41 7.29
N VAL A 60 0.38 7.73 6.25
CA VAL A 60 -0.21 6.72 5.37
C VAL A 60 0.88 5.90 4.65
N MET A 61 1.92 6.57 4.14
CA MET A 61 3.05 5.91 3.51
C MET A 61 3.73 4.93 4.48
N TYR A 62 4.03 5.35 5.72
CA TYR A 62 4.66 4.49 6.72
C TYR A 62 3.79 3.28 7.10
N LEU A 63 2.47 3.47 7.22
CA LEU A 63 1.55 2.37 7.50
C LEU A 63 1.54 1.33 6.38
N MET A 64 1.66 1.75 5.12
CA MET A 64 1.71 0.86 3.96
C MET A 64 2.99 0.03 3.87
N ILE A 65 4.08 0.42 4.54
CA ILE A 65 5.35 -0.32 4.51
C ILE A 65 5.16 -1.73 5.06
N ILE A 66 4.40 -1.89 6.15
CA ILE A 66 4.18 -3.18 6.82
C ILE A 66 3.58 -4.23 5.85
N PRO A 67 2.39 -4.00 5.27
CA PRO A 67 1.82 -4.95 4.32
C PRO A 67 2.66 -5.09 3.05
N THR A 68 3.38 -4.05 2.62
CA THR A 68 4.27 -4.11 1.44
C THR A 68 5.44 -5.08 1.66
N ILE A 69 6.11 -5.02 2.81
CA ILE A 69 7.20 -5.95 3.16
C ILE A 69 6.67 -7.39 3.18
N SER A 70 5.52 -7.63 3.81
CA SER A 70 4.89 -8.95 3.83
C SER A 70 4.61 -9.47 2.42
N LEU A 71 4.05 -8.63 1.56
CA LEU A 71 3.75 -8.98 0.17
C LEU A 71 5.01 -9.31 -0.64
N ILE A 72 6.09 -8.54 -0.48
CA ILE A 72 7.38 -8.79 -1.13
C ILE A 72 7.95 -10.14 -0.68
N ILE A 73 7.96 -10.41 0.63
CA ILE A 73 8.44 -11.68 1.18
C ILE A 73 7.65 -12.86 0.61
N ARG A 74 6.31 -12.75 0.55
CA ARG A 74 5.43 -13.78 -0.03
C ARG A 74 5.71 -13.98 -1.53
N MET A 75 5.96 -12.91 -2.27
CA MET A 75 6.27 -12.98 -3.70
C MET A 75 7.63 -13.63 -3.96
N VAL A 76 8.68 -13.20 -3.26
CA VAL A 76 10.02 -13.79 -3.36
C VAL A 76 9.97 -15.28 -3.03
N ARG A 77 9.29 -15.67 -1.95
CA ARG A 77 9.09 -17.09 -1.61
C ARG A 77 8.41 -17.88 -2.71
N LYS A 78 7.40 -17.31 -3.36
CA LYS A 78 6.71 -17.94 -4.48
C LYS A 78 7.64 -18.13 -5.69
N LEU A 79 8.53 -17.18 -5.96
CA LEU A 79 9.50 -17.26 -7.06
C LEU A 79 10.61 -18.28 -6.78
N VAL A 80 11.06 -18.38 -5.53
CA VAL A 80 12.12 -19.31 -5.11
C VAL A 80 11.62 -20.75 -4.98
N LYS A 81 10.36 -20.96 -4.57
CA LYS A 81 9.75 -22.30 -4.47
C LYS A 81 9.10 -22.78 -5.78
N LYS A 82 9.16 -21.97 -6.83
CA LYS A 82 8.74 -22.34 -8.18
C LYS A 82 9.90 -23.03 -8.88
#